data_AF-A0A7S3YTF2-F1
#
_entry.id   AF-A0A7S3YTF2-F1
#
_cell.length_a   1.000
_cell.length_b   1.000
_cell.length_c   1.000
_cell.angle_alpha   90.00
_cell.angle_beta   90.00
_cell.angle_gamma   90.00
#
_symmetry.space_group_name_H-M   'P 1'
#
loop_
_entity.id
_entity.type
_entity.pdbx_description
1 polymer ?
#
loop_
_entity_poly.entity_id
_entity_poly.type
_entity_poly.pdbx_seq_one_letter_code
_entity_poly.pdbx_strand_id
1 'polypeptide(L)'
;MATDLVLKVVERLRKEGVVSKFVEFFGDGVKSLSLADRATVANMAPEYGATMGYFPVDEVTLDYLAQTGRDAGSVDLARSYFSANHLLADGDK
;
A
#
# COMPACT_ATOMS: atom_id res chain seq x y z
N MET A 1 -2.14 9.67 15.39
CA MET A 1 -1.79 10.53 14.24
C MET A 1 -0.98 9.69 13.27
N ALA A 2 -1.32 9.69 11.99
CA ALA A 2 -0.63 8.89 10.97
C ALA A 2 0.86 9.25 10.83
N THR A 3 1.21 10.51 11.14
CA THR A 3 2.57 11.05 11.00
C THR A 3 3.62 10.32 11.83
N ASP A 4 3.31 9.94 13.08
CA ASP A 4 4.29 9.28 13.96
C ASP A 4 4.65 7.86 13.47
N LEU A 5 3.66 7.15 12.92
CA LEU A 5 3.87 5.84 12.33
C LEU A 5 4.76 5.94 11.09
N VAL A 6 4.46 6.88 10.20
CA VAL A 6 5.21 7.10 8.96
C VAL A 6 6.67 7.41 9.28
N LEU A 7 6.92 8.34 10.20
CA LEU A 7 8.29 8.70 10.62
C LEU A 7 9.05 7.50 11.19
N LYS A 8 8.37 6.64 11.97
CA LYS A 8 9.01 5.45 12.53
C LYS A 8 9.35 4.40 11.48
N VAL A 9 8.48 4.21 10.49
CA VAL A 9 8.72 3.31 9.35
C VAL A 9 9.91 3.80 8.53
N VAL A 10 9.95 5.10 8.20
CA VAL A 10 11.07 5.73 7.47
C VAL A 10 12.39 5.56 8.22
N GLU A 11 12.41 5.84 9.52
CA GLU A 11 13.61 5.70 10.37
C GLU A 11 14.14 4.25 10.34
N ARG A 12 13.23 3.27 10.43
CA ARG A 12 13.60 1.85 10.42
C ARG A 12 14.12 1.41 9.06
N LEU A 13 13.41 1.71 7.97
CA LEU A 13 13.81 1.33 6.61
C LEU A 13 15.15 1.95 6.21
N ARG A 14 15.43 3.18 6.66
CA ARG A 14 16.73 3.82 6.45
C ARG A 14 17.87 3.06 7.14
N LYS A 15 17.64 2.52 8.35
CA LYS A 15 18.62 1.69 9.07
C LYS A 15 18.85 0.34 8.39
N GLU A 16 17.82 -0.24 7.77
CA GLU A 16 17.92 -1.51 7.05
C GLU A 16 18.64 -1.40 5.69
N GLY A 17 18.89 -0.19 5.17
CA GLY A 17 19.67 -0.01 3.96
C GLY A 17 18.96 -0.50 2.69
N VAL A 18 17.76 0.04 2.44
CA VAL A 18 16.92 -0.32 1.29
C VAL A 18 17.21 0.52 0.02
N VAL A 19 18.42 1.06 -0.09
CA VAL A 19 18.80 1.95 -1.21
C VAL A 19 18.64 1.23 -2.55
N SER A 20 17.90 1.85 -3.48
CA SER A 20 17.62 1.33 -4.82
C SER A 20 16.91 -0.03 -4.86
N LYS A 21 16.17 -0.37 -3.79
CA LYS A 21 15.35 -1.59 -3.72
C LYS A 21 13.86 -1.25 -3.79
N PHE A 22 13.05 -2.27 -4.10
CA PHE A 22 11.61 -2.19 -3.93
C PHE A 22 11.27 -2.61 -2.50
N VAL A 23 10.42 -1.84 -1.84
CA VAL A 23 9.93 -2.14 -0.49
C VAL A 23 8.44 -2.44 -0.60
N GLU A 24 8.07 -3.68 -0.33
CA GLU A 24 6.67 -4.11 -0.25
C GLU A 24 6.20 -4.14 1.21
N PHE A 25 5.04 -3.57 1.47
CA PHE A 25 4.42 -3.54 2.80
C PHE A 25 3.31 -4.59 2.88
N PHE A 26 3.41 -5.51 3.85
CA PHE A 26 2.49 -6.62 4.05
C PHE A 26 2.20 -6.88 5.54
N GLY A 27 1.33 -7.85 5.83
CA GLY A 27 0.93 -8.25 7.18
C GLY A 27 -0.19 -7.42 7.82
N ASP A 28 -0.64 -7.84 9.01
CA ASP A 28 -1.84 -7.31 9.67
C ASP A 28 -1.80 -5.82 9.97
N GLY A 29 -0.60 -5.26 10.17
CA GLY A 29 -0.43 -3.81 10.36
C GLY A 29 -0.95 -2.99 9.19
N VAL A 30 -0.79 -3.48 7.95
CA VAL A 30 -1.25 -2.78 6.73
C VAL A 30 -2.78 -2.73 6.65
N LYS A 31 -3.47 -3.75 7.17
CA LYS A 31 -4.94 -3.79 7.22
C LYS A 31 -5.52 -2.67 8.10
N SER A 32 -4.75 -2.17 9.07
CA SER A 32 -5.16 -1.06 9.94
C SER A 32 -4.94 0.33 9.33
N LEU A 33 -4.26 0.42 8.18
CA LEU A 33 -3.94 1.68 7.52
C LEU A 33 -5.00 2.06 6.49
N SER A 34 -5.45 3.32 6.55
CA SER A 34 -6.24 3.89 5.47
C SER A 34 -5.41 4.01 4.19
N LEU A 35 -6.06 4.09 3.03
CA LEU A 35 -5.34 4.27 1.76
C LEU A 35 -4.54 5.59 1.72
N ALA A 36 -5.03 6.64 2.40
CA ALA A 36 -4.30 7.91 2.53
C ALA A 36 -2.99 7.75 3.33
N ASP A 37 -3.00 6.93 4.39
CA ASP A 37 -1.79 6.64 5.18
C ASP A 37 -0.79 5.84 4.34
N ARG A 38 -1.26 4.83 3.61
CA ARG A 38 -0.43 4.04 2.68
C ARG A 38 0.21 4.91 1.62
N ALA A 39 -0.56 5.81 1.00
CA ALA A 39 -0.05 6.76 0.02
C ALA A 39 1.01 7.70 0.62
N THR A 40 0.82 8.13 1.87
CA THR A 40 1.80 8.97 2.60
C THR A 40 3.13 8.22 2.78
N VAL A 41 3.09 6.96 3.25
CA VAL A 41 4.30 6.13 3.42
C VAL A 41 4.99 5.83 2.08
N ALA A 42 4.21 5.51 1.05
CA ALA A 42 4.74 5.21 -0.29
C ALA A 42 5.40 6.44 -0.93
N ASN A 43 4.81 7.64 -0.75
CA ASN A 43 5.37 8.90 -1.24
C ASN A 43 6.69 9.27 -0.57
N MET A 44 6.97 8.74 0.63
CA MET A 44 8.23 8.96 1.34
C MET A 44 9.36 7.99 0.93
N ALA A 45 9.22 7.25 -0.18
CA ALA A 45 10.27 6.36 -0.68
C ALA A 45 11.66 7.00 -0.83
N PRO A 46 11.78 8.25 -1.35
CA PRO A 46 13.06 8.95 -1.39
C PRO A 46 13.73 9.11 -0.02
N GLU A 47 12.95 9.28 1.05
CA GLU A 47 13.42 9.56 2.41
C GLU A 47 14.04 8.34 3.09
N TYR A 48 13.64 7.12 2.71
CA TYR A 48 14.29 5.87 3.13
C TYR A 48 15.17 5.23 2.03
N GLY A 49 15.33 5.90 0.88
CA GLY A 49 16.25 5.53 -0.20
C GLY A 49 15.75 4.44 -1.14
N ALA A 50 14.51 3.96 -0.98
CA ALA A 50 13.95 2.95 -1.87
C ALA A 50 13.63 3.53 -3.26
N THR A 51 13.61 2.67 -4.27
CA THR A 51 13.11 3.05 -5.61
C THR A 51 11.60 3.25 -5.59
N MET A 52 10.88 2.42 -4.82
CA MET A 52 9.43 2.56 -4.60
C MET A 52 8.99 1.89 -3.30
N GLY A 53 7.93 2.41 -2.70
CA GLY A 53 7.14 1.74 -1.67
C GLY A 53 5.85 1.18 -2.29
N TYR A 54 5.62 -0.12 -2.16
CA TYR A 54 4.49 -0.83 -2.75
C TYR A 54 3.54 -1.34 -1.67
N PHE A 55 2.27 -0.97 -1.79
CA PHE A 55 1.17 -1.57 -1.04
C PHE A 55 0.33 -2.38 -2.03
N PRO A 56 0.20 -3.71 -1.84
CA PRO A 56 -0.65 -4.54 -2.69
C PRO A 56 -2.10 -4.06 -2.72
N VAL A 57 -2.78 -4.32 -3.83
CA VAL A 57 -4.22 -4.03 -3.95
C VAL A 57 -4.97 -4.99 -3.05
N ASP A 58 -5.83 -4.46 -2.20
CA ASP A 58 -6.70 -5.20 -1.27
C ASP A 58 -8.11 -4.60 -1.28
N GLU A 59 -8.98 -5.11 -0.40
CA GLU A 59 -10.35 -4.61 -0.27
C GLU A 59 -10.41 -3.11 0.12
N VAL A 60 -9.48 -2.63 0.96
CA VAL A 60 -9.38 -1.19 1.30
C VAL A 60 -9.13 -0.35 0.04
N THR A 61 -8.33 -0.87 -0.89
CA THR A 61 -8.05 -0.21 -2.17
C THR A 61 -9.28 -0.18 -3.08
N LEU A 62 -10.03 -1.28 -3.16
CA LEU A 62 -11.27 -1.36 -3.94
C LEU A 62 -12.36 -0.45 -3.37
N ASP A 63 -12.53 -0.45 -2.05
CA ASP A 63 -13.45 0.44 -1.34
C ASP A 63 -13.11 1.91 -1.58
N TYR A 64 -11.82 2.25 -1.59
CA TYR A 64 -11.38 3.60 -1.91
C TYR A 64 -11.71 4.02 -3.35
N LEU A 65 -11.63 3.11 -4.33
CA LEU A 65 -12.05 3.38 -5.71
C LEU A 65 -13.55 3.73 -5.75
N ALA A 66 -14.39 2.96 -5.04
CA ALA A 66 -15.82 3.25 -4.95
C ALA A 66 -16.08 4.61 -4.26
N GLN A 67 -15.43 4.87 -3.12
CA GLN A 67 -15.58 6.13 -2.37
C GLN A 67 -15.14 7.37 -3.16
N THR A 68 -14.18 7.21 -4.09
CA THR A 68 -13.71 8.29 -4.95
C THR A 68 -14.50 8.39 -6.27
N GLY A 69 -15.64 7.72 -6.38
CA GLY A 69 -16.61 7.92 -7.46
C GLY A 69 -16.40 7.04 -8.69
N ARG A 70 -15.68 5.91 -8.57
CA ARG A 70 -15.63 4.91 -9.65
C ARG A 70 -16.93 4.13 -9.63
N ASP A 71 -17.48 3.84 -10.80
CA ASP A 71 -18.72 3.07 -10.91
C ASP A 71 -18.49 1.61 -10.51
N ALA A 72 -19.58 0.93 -10.14
CA ALA A 72 -19.52 -0.46 -9.68
C ALA A 72 -18.90 -1.40 -10.72
N GLY A 73 -19.16 -1.18 -12.02
CA GLY A 73 -18.59 -1.98 -13.09
C GLY A 73 -17.06 -1.85 -13.17
N SER A 74 -16.54 -0.63 -13.00
CA SER A 74 -15.09 -0.39 -12.92
C SER A 74 -14.43 -1.06 -11.71
N VAL A 75 -15.09 -1.03 -10.54
CA VAL A 75 -14.56 -1.67 -9.32
C VAL A 75 -14.59 -3.20 -9.45
N ASP A 76 -15.67 -3.77 -9.99
CA ASP A 76 -15.79 -5.21 -10.23
C ASP A 76 -14.78 -5.71 -11.26
N LEU A 77 -14.54 -4.91 -12.31
CA LEU A 77 -13.49 -5.20 -13.29
C LEU A 77 -12.11 -5.21 -12.62
N ALA A 78 -11.81 -4.21 -11.80
CA ALA A 78 -10.54 -4.15 -11.07
C ALA A 78 -10.38 -5.37 -10.15
N ARG A 79 -11.38 -5.70 -9.32
CA ARG A 79 -11.36 -6.88 -8.45
C ARG A 79 -11.11 -8.16 -9.24
N SER A 80 -11.86 -8.37 -10.32
CA SER A 80 -11.76 -9.56 -11.16
C SER A 80 -10.38 -9.67 -11.81
N TYR A 81 -9.85 -8.57 -12.32
CA TYR A 81 -8.52 -8.53 -12.93
C TYR A 81 -7.43 -8.86 -11.92
N PHE A 82 -7.40 -8.18 -10.77
CA PHE A 82 -6.35 -8.41 -9.75
C PHE A 82 -6.45 -9.82 -9.16
N SER A 83 -7.67 -10.36 -8.96
CA SER A 83 -7.87 -11.73 -8.49
C SER A 83 -7.37 -12.76 -9.50
N ALA A 84 -7.74 -12.62 -10.78
CA ALA A 84 -7.34 -13.54 -11.84
C ALA A 84 -5.83 -13.58 -12.08
N ASN A 85 -5.11 -12.52 -11.71
CA ASN A 85 -3.66 -12.42 -11.86
C ASN A 85 -2.90 -12.68 -10.55
N HIS A 86 -3.57 -13.11 -9.46
CA HIS A 86 -2.96 -13.32 -8.14
C HIS A 86 -2.26 -12.07 -7.57
N LEU A 87 -2.82 -10.89 -7.87
CA LEU A 87 -2.33 -9.58 -7.43
C LEU A 87 -3.25 -8.93 -6.38
N LEU A 88 -4.40 -9.53 -6.10
CA LEU A 88 -5.26 -9.12 -5.00
C LEU A 88 -4.74 -9.74 -3.70
N ALA A 89 -4.42 -8.93 -2.70
CA ALA A 89 -3.96 -9.39 -1.41
C ALA A 89 -5.14 -9.87 -0.56
N ASP A 90 -5.10 -11.14 -0.21
CA ASP A 90 -6.10 -11.93 0.50
C ASP A 90 -5.86 -11.95 2.04
N GLY A 91 -4.81 -11.27 2.51
CA GLY A 91 -4.51 -11.13 3.93
C GLY A 91 -3.68 -12.27 4.55
N ASP A 92 -3.24 -13.24 3.73
CA ASP A 92 -2.42 -14.41 4.12
C ASP A 92 -0.94 -14.33 3.66
N LYS A 93 -0.50 -13.16 3.16
CA LYS A 93 0.91 -12.89 2.84
C LYS A 93 1.47 -11.73 3.66
#